data_AF-A0A2G9MZC0-F1
#
_entry.id   AF-A0A2G9MZC0-F1
#
_cell.length_a   1.000
_cell.length_b   1.000
_cell.length_c   1.000
_cell.angle_alpha   90.00
_cell.angle_beta   90.00
_cell.angle_gamma   90.00
#
_symmetry.space_group_name_H-M   'P 1'
#
loop_
_entity.id
_entity.type
_entity.pdbx_description
1 polymer ?
#
loop_
_entity_poly.entity_id
_entity_poly.type
_entity_poly.pdbx_seq_one_letter_code
_entity_poly.pdbx_strand_id
1 'polypeptide(L)'
;MKYAWKNHEFLKMGSFGMVCAYSLILLLGFALTFAVVPYSGFAFHFFQLSIFISALLFGPFAGALTGALVSSYNGIFVIHNPYIILGNAILGFGAGYFAKRLGAFWAGIAAFAV
;
A
#
# COMPACT_ATOMS: atom_id res chain seq x y z
N MET A 1 5.75 23.45 4.38
CA MET A 1 5.55 22.30 3.46
C MET A 1 4.05 22.01 3.27
N LYS A 2 3.24 22.99 2.81
CA LYS A 2 1.77 23.02 3.05
C LYS A 2 0.85 22.89 1.81
N TYR A 3 1.36 22.61 0.60
CA TYR A 3 0.54 22.76 -0.62
C TYR A 3 0.68 21.70 -1.72
N ALA A 4 1.41 20.60 -1.53
CA ALA A 4 1.74 19.70 -2.65
C ALA A 4 0.80 18.47 -2.83
N TRP A 5 -0.23 18.32 -2.01
CA TRP A 5 -1.11 17.14 -2.05
C TRP A 5 -2.49 17.39 -2.68
N LYS A 6 -2.91 18.65 -2.80
CA LYS A 6 -4.31 18.98 -3.14
C LYS A 6 -4.69 18.85 -4.62
N ASN A 7 -3.72 18.74 -5.54
CA ASN A 7 -3.97 18.99 -6.97
C ASN A 7 -3.65 17.83 -7.92
N HIS A 8 -3.35 16.62 -7.41
CA HIS A 8 -3.13 15.46 -8.26
C HIS A 8 -3.92 14.27 -7.71
N GLU A 9 -5.24 14.36 -7.81
CA GLU A 9 -6.04 13.15 -7.93
C GLU A 9 -5.59 12.50 -9.25
N PHE A 10 -4.92 11.34 -9.19
CA PHE A 10 -4.59 10.59 -10.41
C PHE A 10 -5.85 10.17 -11.17
N LEU A 11 -6.99 10.09 -10.47
CA LEU A 11 -8.32 9.88 -11.01
C LEU A 11 -9.20 11.06 -10.66
N LYS A 12 -9.67 11.81 -11.67
CA LYS A 12 -10.70 12.84 -11.47
C LYS A 12 -12.02 12.16 -11.15
N MET A 13 -12.32 11.92 -9.88
CA MET A 13 -13.53 11.26 -9.42
C MET A 13 -14.14 12.06 -8.26
N GLY A 14 -15.47 12.08 -8.16
CA GLY A 14 -16.13 12.64 -6.97
C GLY A 14 -15.75 11.85 -5.70
N SER A 15 -15.90 12.49 -4.53
CA SER A 15 -15.53 11.91 -3.23
C SER A 15 -16.10 10.52 -2.97
N PHE A 16 -17.35 10.28 -3.38
CA PHE A 16 -17.98 8.96 -3.27
C PHE A 16 -17.26 7.90 -4.10
N GLY A 17 -16.95 8.22 -5.37
CA GLY A 17 -16.25 7.31 -6.27
C GLY A 17 -14.85 6.95 -5.77
N MET A 18 -14.13 7.92 -5.18
CA MET A 18 -12.82 7.67 -4.55
C MET A 18 -12.92 6.69 -3.38
N VAL A 19 -13.93 6.87 -2.50
CA VAL A 19 -14.15 5.97 -1.37
C VAL A 19 -14.49 4.55 -1.85
N CYS A 20 -15.36 4.42 -2.85
CA CYS A 20 -15.67 3.11 -3.44
C CYS A 20 -14.43 2.45 -4.04
N ALA A 21 -13.66 3.17 -4.86
CA ALA A 21 -12.45 2.64 -5.49
C ALA A 21 -11.40 2.22 -4.44
N TYR A 22 -11.17 3.05 -3.44
CA TYR A 22 -10.25 2.75 -2.34
C TYR A 22 -10.70 1.53 -1.53
N SER A 23 -12.00 1.43 -1.23
CA SER A 23 -12.57 0.29 -0.52
C SER A 23 -12.44 -1.01 -1.31
N LEU A 24 -12.64 -0.97 -2.63
CA LEU A 24 -12.43 -2.12 -3.51
C LEU A 24 -10.95 -2.57 -3.51
N ILE A 25 -10.01 -1.63 -3.50
CA ILE A 25 -8.57 -1.94 -3.42
C ILE A 25 -8.22 -2.55 -2.06
N LEU A 26 -8.82 -2.07 -0.96
CA LEU A 26 -8.65 -2.69 0.36
C LEU A 26 -9.17 -4.13 0.39
N LEU A 27 -10.37 -4.36 -0.14
CA LEU A 27 -10.97 -5.70 -0.22
C LEU A 27 -10.12 -6.64 -1.08
N LEU A 28 -9.62 -6.16 -2.23
CA LEU A 28 -8.69 -6.89 -3.08
C LEU A 28 -7.39 -7.22 -2.31
N GLY A 29 -6.84 -6.24 -1.57
CA GLY A 29 -5.67 -6.43 -0.74
C GLY A 29 -5.87 -7.55 0.28
N PHE A 30 -6.98 -7.53 1.01
CA PHE A 30 -7.33 -8.58 1.96
C PHE A 30 -7.52 -9.95 1.29
N ALA A 31 -8.14 -10.01 0.12
CA ALA A 31 -8.25 -11.27 -0.62
C ALA A 31 -6.86 -11.80 -1.02
N LEU A 32 -5.96 -10.92 -1.46
CA LEU A 32 -4.58 -11.25 -1.83
C LEU A 32 -3.71 -11.62 -0.62
N THR A 33 -4.12 -11.32 0.61
CA THR A 33 -3.43 -11.79 1.83
C THR A 33 -3.35 -13.31 1.90
N PHE A 34 -4.34 -14.00 1.34
CA PHE A 34 -4.40 -15.47 1.29
C PHE A 34 -3.71 -16.07 0.05
N ALA A 35 -3.43 -15.25 -0.96
CA ALA A 35 -2.58 -15.64 -2.07
C ALA A 35 -1.12 -15.52 -1.61
N VAL A 36 -0.54 -16.64 -1.17
CA VAL A 36 0.86 -16.71 -0.74
C VAL A 36 1.55 -17.83 -1.49
N VAL A 37 2.70 -17.53 -2.09
CA VAL A 37 3.54 -18.53 -2.76
C VAL A 37 4.80 -18.74 -1.93
N PRO A 38 4.90 -19.86 -1.19
CA PRO A 38 6.12 -20.21 -0.47
C PRO A 38 7.21 -20.64 -1.46
N TYR A 39 8.44 -20.20 -1.23
CA TYR A 39 9.60 -20.61 -2.02
C TYR A 39 10.87 -20.54 -1.17
N SER A 40 11.60 -21.66 -1.08
CA SER A 40 12.95 -21.76 -0.49
C SER A 40 13.18 -20.95 0.80
N GLY A 41 12.29 -21.11 1.79
CA GLY A 41 12.40 -20.46 3.10
C GLY A 41 11.87 -19.02 3.18
N PHE A 42 11.33 -18.48 2.08
CA PHE A 42 10.62 -17.21 2.07
C PHE A 42 9.20 -17.37 1.51
N ALA A 43 8.36 -16.37 1.69
CA ALA A 43 7.00 -16.35 1.19
C ALA A 43 6.73 -15.06 0.41
N PHE A 44 6.24 -15.21 -0.83
CA PHE A 44 5.77 -14.07 -1.62
C PHE A 44 4.35 -13.73 -1.22
N HIS A 45 4.17 -12.50 -0.73
CA HIS A 45 2.88 -11.97 -0.34
C HIS A 45 2.36 -10.96 -1.38
N PHE A 46 1.28 -11.31 -2.06
CA PHE A 46 0.75 -10.48 -3.16
C PHE A 46 -0.06 -9.28 -2.69
N PHE A 47 -0.43 -9.22 -1.41
CA PHE A 47 -1.18 -8.10 -0.86
C PHE A 47 -0.46 -6.75 -1.00
N GLN A 48 0.88 -6.75 -1.11
CA GLN A 48 1.68 -5.54 -1.33
C GLN A 48 1.30 -4.79 -2.61
N LEU A 49 0.73 -5.47 -3.62
CA LEU A 49 0.20 -4.82 -4.81
C LEU A 49 -0.89 -3.80 -4.48
N SER A 50 -1.81 -4.13 -3.58
CA SER A 50 -2.87 -3.21 -3.15
C SER A 50 -2.31 -1.99 -2.42
N ILE A 51 -1.24 -2.16 -1.65
CA ILE A 51 -0.52 -1.07 -0.96
C ILE A 51 0.05 -0.11 -2.00
N PHE A 52 0.77 -0.62 -3.00
CA PHE A 52 1.37 0.23 -4.03
C PHE A 52 0.32 0.90 -4.91
N ILE A 53 -0.72 0.19 -5.35
CA ILE A 53 -1.83 0.77 -6.13
C ILE A 53 -2.49 1.91 -5.35
N SER A 54 -2.77 1.67 -4.07
CA SER A 54 -3.35 2.68 -3.18
C SER A 54 -2.44 3.90 -3.01
N ALA A 55 -1.15 3.67 -2.76
CA ALA A 55 -0.14 4.72 -2.61
C ALA A 55 0.02 5.57 -3.87
N LEU A 56 -0.04 4.94 -5.04
CA LEU A 56 0.10 5.61 -6.34
C LEU A 56 -1.16 6.41 -6.71
N LEU A 57 -2.35 5.86 -6.48
CA LEU A 57 -3.61 6.48 -6.91
C LEU A 57 -4.12 7.54 -5.93
N PHE A 58 -4.01 7.28 -4.62
CA PHE A 58 -4.59 8.10 -3.55
C PHE A 58 -3.53 8.74 -2.64
N GLY A 59 -2.25 8.41 -2.85
CA GLY A 59 -1.11 9.05 -2.22
C GLY A 59 -0.55 8.32 -0.98
N PRO A 60 0.57 8.84 -0.42
CA PRO A 60 1.30 8.27 0.72
C PRO A 60 0.44 7.81 1.89
N PHE A 61 -0.49 8.64 2.40
CA PHE A 61 -1.29 8.26 3.57
C PHE A 61 -2.29 7.15 3.28
N ALA A 62 -2.85 7.11 2.06
CA ALA A 62 -3.72 6.02 1.63
C ALA A 62 -2.94 4.71 1.51
N GLY A 63 -1.74 4.77 0.92
CA GLY A 63 -0.80 3.65 0.89
C GLY A 63 -0.46 3.14 2.29
N ALA A 64 -0.13 4.04 3.22
CA ALA A 64 0.19 3.70 4.60
C ALA A 64 -0.97 3.00 5.32
N LEU A 65 -2.18 3.56 5.20
CA LEU A 65 -3.39 2.98 5.79
C LEU A 65 -3.70 1.61 5.18
N THR A 66 -3.58 1.47 3.85
CA THR A 66 -3.75 0.18 3.16
C THR A 66 -2.73 -0.84 3.65
N GLY A 67 -1.46 -0.45 3.78
CA GLY A 67 -0.41 -1.31 4.30
C GLY A 67 -0.69 -1.80 5.71
N ALA A 68 -1.11 -0.91 6.61
CA ALA A 68 -1.48 -1.28 7.97
C ALA A 68 -2.68 -2.24 8.01
N LEU A 69 -3.77 -1.90 7.30
CA LEU A 69 -5.01 -2.68 7.34
C LEU A 69 -4.83 -4.06 6.72
N VAL A 70 -4.32 -4.14 5.50
CA VAL A 70 -4.27 -5.40 4.74
C VAL A 70 -3.26 -6.38 5.33
N SER A 71 -2.14 -5.88 5.87
CA SER A 71 -1.13 -6.73 6.53
C SER A 71 -1.50 -7.10 7.97
N SER A 72 -2.52 -6.48 8.58
CA SER A 72 -2.89 -6.72 9.98
C SER A 72 -3.21 -8.19 10.27
N TYR A 73 -3.93 -8.87 9.37
CA TYR A 73 -4.23 -10.29 9.53
C TYR A 73 -2.96 -11.14 9.64
N ASN A 74 -2.04 -10.96 8.68
CA ASN A 74 -0.77 -11.69 8.68
C ASN A 74 0.11 -11.32 9.87
N GLY A 75 0.22 -10.03 10.19
CA GLY A 75 1.04 -9.55 11.30
C GLY A 75 0.55 -10.02 12.66
N ILE A 76 -0.76 -10.05 12.89
CA ILE A 76 -1.34 -10.39 14.20
C ILE A 76 -1.53 -11.90 14.36
N PHE A 77 -2.07 -12.58 13.34
CA PHE A 77 -2.60 -13.94 13.50
C PHE A 77 -1.80 -15.04 12.80
N VAL A 78 -0.97 -14.71 11.80
CA VAL A 78 -0.23 -15.73 11.03
C VAL A 78 1.24 -15.75 11.45
N ILE A 79 1.89 -14.59 11.45
CA ILE A 79 3.32 -14.45 11.72
C ILE A 79 3.55 -14.01 13.17
N HIS A 80 2.51 -13.50 13.85
CA HIS A 80 2.58 -12.98 15.22
C HIS A 80 3.70 -11.94 15.44
N ASN A 81 3.91 -11.08 14.44
CA ASN A 81 4.87 -10.00 14.49
C ASN A 81 4.19 -8.66 14.10
N PRO A 82 3.89 -7.79 15.08
CA PRO A 82 3.21 -6.52 14.82
C PRO A 82 4.05 -5.53 14.01
N TYR A 83 5.38 -5.69 13.97
CA TYR A 83 6.25 -4.83 13.16
C TYR A 83 6.01 -4.99 11.65
N ILE A 84 5.40 -6.11 11.21
CA ILE A 84 4.96 -6.30 9.82
C ILE A 84 3.94 -5.24 9.43
N ILE A 85 3.05 -4.86 10.35
CA ILE A 85 2.02 -3.85 10.12
C ILE A 85 2.68 -2.49 9.91
N LEU A 86 3.60 -2.14 10.81
CA LEU A 86 4.33 -0.87 10.75
C LEU A 86 5.20 -0.79 9.49
N GLY A 87 5.94 -1.86 9.16
CA GLY A 87 6.78 -1.91 7.96
C GLY A 87 5.98 -1.74 6.68
N ASN A 88 4.82 -2.39 6.56
CA ASN A 88 3.95 -2.22 5.39
C ASN A 88 3.30 -0.83 5.33
N ALA A 89 3.03 -0.19 6.47
CA ALA A 89 2.55 1.18 6.52
C ALA A 89 3.63 2.17 6.04
N ILE A 90 4.88 1.99 6.48
CA ILE A 90 6.03 2.79 6.03
C ILE A 90 6.29 2.57 4.54
N LEU A 91 6.25 1.32 4.07
CA LEU A 91 6.37 0.96 2.66
C LEU A 91 5.34 1.69 1.80
N GLY A 92 4.06 1.65 2.19
CA GLY A 92 2.99 2.34 1.47
C GLY A 92 3.15 3.85 1.48
N PHE A 93 3.56 4.43 2.60
CA PHE A 93 3.88 5.85 2.68
C PHE A 93 5.03 6.24 1.75
N GLY A 94 6.14 5.51 1.83
CA GLY A 94 7.34 5.74 1.01
C GLY A 94 7.03 5.65 -0.48
N ALA A 95 6.28 4.63 -0.90
CA ALA A 95 5.92 4.45 -2.30
C ALA A 95 5.12 5.66 -2.83
N GLY A 96 4.12 6.12 -2.09
CA GLY A 96 3.35 7.29 -2.48
C GLY A 96 4.15 8.59 -2.43
N TYR A 97 5.07 8.72 -1.47
CA TYR A 97 5.95 9.88 -1.34
C TYR A 97 6.92 10.00 -2.52
N PHE A 98 7.57 8.89 -2.90
CA PHE A 98 8.54 8.85 -3.99
C PHE A 98 7.90 8.79 -5.38
N ALA A 99 6.65 8.34 -5.51
CA ALA A 99 5.94 8.23 -6.79
C ALA A 99 6.01 9.50 -7.63
N LYS A 100 5.92 10.67 -6.99
CA LYS A 100 5.96 11.98 -7.66
C LYS A 100 7.33 12.35 -8.22
N ARG A 101 8.40 11.70 -7.76
CA ARG A 101 9.79 12.05 -8.10
C ARG A 101 10.48 11.01 -8.98
N LEU A 102 10.16 9.73 -8.79
CA LEU A 102 10.90 8.63 -9.40
C LEU A 102 10.06 7.82 -10.40
N GLY A 103 8.75 8.04 -10.47
CA GLY A 103 7.82 7.18 -11.20
C GLY A 103 7.50 5.88 -10.44
N ALA A 104 6.44 5.18 -10.85
CA ALA A 104 5.84 4.10 -10.07
C ALA A 104 6.81 2.96 -9.73
N PHE A 105 7.59 2.49 -10.71
CA PHE A 105 8.52 1.37 -10.53
C PHE A 105 9.62 1.70 -9.51
N TRP A 106 10.33 2.82 -9.72
CA TRP A 106 11.42 3.24 -8.84
C TRP A 106 10.93 3.70 -7.47
N ALA A 107 9.71 4.22 -7.37
CA ALA A 107 9.10 4.55 -6.08
C ALA A 107 8.83 3.31 -5.23
N GLY A 108 8.38 2.21 -5.84
CA GLY A 108 8.23 0.92 -5.15
C GLY A 108 9.57 0.39 -4.63
N ILE A 109 10.63 0.44 -5.46
CA ILE A 109 11.98 0.03 -5.05
C ILE A 109 12.51 0.93 -3.92
N ALA A 110 12.40 2.25 -4.08
CA ALA A 110 12.86 3.22 -3.08
C ALA A 110 12.13 3.06 -1.75
N ALA A 111 10.85 2.66 -1.78
CA ALA A 111 10.07 2.42 -0.57
C ALA A 111 10.58 1.24 0.26
N PHE A 112 11.18 0.22 -0.37
CA PHE A 112 11.81 -0.90 0.35
C PHE A 112 13.13 -0.52 1.02
N ALA A 113 13.75 0.59 0.63
CA ALA A 113 15.00 1.08 1.22
C ALA A 113 14.79 2.00 2.43
N VAL A 114 13.53 2.27 2.80
CA VAL A 114 13.13 3.05 3.99
C VAL A 114 12.95 2.12 5.18
#